data_AF-A0A1J3K0Z6-F1
#
_entry.id   AF-A0A1J3K0Z6-F1
#
_cell.length_a   1.000
_cell.length_b   1.000
_cell.length_c   1.000
_cell.angle_alpha   90.00
_cell.angle_beta   90.00
_cell.angle_gamma   90.00
#
_symmetry.space_group_name_H-M   'P 1'
#
loop_
_entity.id
_entity.type
_entity.pdbx_description
1 polymer ?
#
loop_
_entity_poly.entity_id
_entity_poly.type
_entity_poly.pdbx_seq_one_letter_code
_entity_poly.pdbx_strand_id
1 'polypeptide(L)' 'FNAGMFVYEPSLPTYYNLLETLKVVSPTPFAEQDFLNMYFKDIYKPIPPVYNLVLAMLWRHPENIELNKAKVVHYCAAG' A
#
# COMPACT_ATOMS: atom_id res chain seq x y z
N PHE A 1 3.99 -0.25 3.21
CA PHE A 1 3.17 0.69 2.43
C PHE A 1 1.71 0.26 2.41
N ASN A 2 0.82 1.17 2.04
CA ASN A 2 -0.58 0.87 1.81
C ASN A 2 -0.79 0.38 0.37
N ALA A 3 -1.43 -0.77 0.20
CA ALA A 3 -1.56 -1.42 -1.11
C ALA A 3 -2.63 -0.81 -2.02
N GLY A 4 -3.43 0.15 -1.54
CA GLY A 4 -4.45 0.82 -2.35
C GLY A 4 -3.89 1.67 -3.50
N MET A 5 -2.63 2.09 -3.40
CA MET A 5 -1.91 2.74 -4.49
C MET A 5 -0.41 2.49 -4.33
N PHE A 6 0.18 1.91 -5.37
CA PHE A 6 1.61 1.74 -5.57
C PHE A 6 1.90 1.67 -7.08
N VAL A 7 3.17 1.86 -7.46
CA VAL A 7 3.61 1.77 -8.85
C VAL A 7 4.49 0.54 -9.01
N TYR A 8 4.27 -0.23 -10.07
CA TYR A 8 5.07 -1.39 -10.41
C TYR A 8 5.25 -1.52 -11.92
N GLU A 9 6.27 -2.26 -12.32
CA GLU A 9 6.49 -2.67 -13.71
C GLU A 9 5.95 -4.09 -13.92
N PRO A 10 5.03 -4.32 -14.87
CA PRO A 10 4.52 -5.66 -15.17
C PRO A 10 5.65 -6.62 -15.57
N SER A 11 5.70 -7.79 -14.94
CA SER A 11 6.76 -8.78 -15.15
C SER A 11 6.23 -10.19 -14.91
N LEU A 12 6.34 -11.06 -15.93
CA LEU A 12 5.93 -12.47 -15.84
C LEU A 12 6.71 -13.23 -14.74
N PRO A 13 8.05 -13.11 -14.63
CA PRO A 13 8.78 -13.70 -13.50
C PRO A 13 8.25 -13.23 -12.14
N THR A 14 7.97 -11.93 -11.98
CA THR A 14 7.42 -11.40 -10.72
C THR A 14 6.04 -11.99 -10.43
N TYR A 15 5.19 -12.12 -11.44
CA TYR A 15 3.86 -12.72 -11.30
C TYR A 15 3.93 -14.17 -10.79
N TYR A 16 4.74 -15.03 -11.42
CA TYR A 16 4.88 -16.42 -10.98
C TYR A 16 5.47 -16.51 -9.58
N ASN A 17 6.48 -15.70 -9.26
CA ASN A 17 7.09 -15.69 -7.93
C ASN A 17 6.12 -15.21 -6.85
N LEU A 18 5.29 -14.20 -7.13
CA LEU A 18 4.21 -13.78 -6.23
C LEU A 18 3.25 -14.94 -5.97
N LEU A 19 2.82 -15.66 -7.01
CA LEU A 19 1.89 -16.77 -6.86
C LEU A 19 2.47 -17.93 -6.05
N GLU A 20 3.74 -18.30 -6.29
CA GLU A 20 4.40 -19.35 -5.51
C GLU A 20 4.63 -18.93 -4.06
N THR A 21 4.99 -17.68 -3.81
CA THR A 21 5.18 -17.16 -2.44
C THR A 21 3.84 -17.14 -1.67
N LEU A 22 2.74 -16.77 -2.35
CA LEU A 22 1.41 -16.71 -1.75
C LEU A 22 0.94 -18.09 -1.23
N LYS A 23 1.35 -19.19 -1.86
CA LYS A 23 0.97 -20.55 -1.44
C LYS A 23 1.58 -20.97 -0.10
N VAL A 24 2.72 -20.39 0.28
CA VAL A 24 3.50 -20.83 1.45
C VAL A 24 3.53 -19.80 2.59
N VAL A 25 3.19 -18.54 2.30
CA VAL A 25 3.13 -17.49 3.33
C VAL A 25 1.94 -17.71 4.26
N SER A 26 2.14 -17.52 5.56
CA SER A 26 1.03 -17.53 6.51
C SER A 26 0.14 -16.29 6.31
N PRO A 27 -1.19 -16.44 6.29
CA PRO A 27 -2.10 -15.30 6.21
C PRO A 27 -1.89 -14.33 7.39
N THR A 28 -2.05 -13.04 7.14
CA THR A 28 -2.02 -12.00 8.17
C THR A 28 -3.35 -11.25 8.21
N PRO A 29 -3.62 -10.47 9.27
CA PRO A 29 -4.84 -9.66 9.35
C PRO A 29 -4.99 -8.61 8.24
N PHE A 30 -3.89 -8.15 7.63
CA PHE A 30 -3.91 -7.19 6.52
C PHE A 30 -3.54 -7.83 5.19
N ALA A 31 -4.16 -8.98 4.89
CA ALA A 31 -4.29 -9.63 3.58
C ALA A 31 -3.18 -9.30 2.55
N GLU A 32 -3.54 -8.68 1.42
CA GLU A 32 -2.61 -8.38 0.34
C GLU A 32 -1.59 -7.30 0.72
N GLN A 33 -1.97 -6.35 1.59
CA GLN A 33 -1.07 -5.27 1.99
C GLN A 33 0.18 -5.79 2.70
N ASP A 34 0.00 -6.67 3.69
CA ASP A 34 1.12 -7.28 4.41
C ASP A 34 1.91 -8.22 3.50
N PHE A 35 1.22 -9.02 2.69
CA PHE A 35 1.89 -9.91 1.73
C PHE A 35 2.81 -9.15 0.79
N LEU A 36 2.32 -8.07 0.17
CA LEU A 36 3.09 -7.21 -0.73
C LEU A 36 4.22 -6.48 0.02
N ASN A 37 4.00 -6.08 1.27
CA ASN A 37 5.05 -5.49 2.11
C ASN A 37 6.18 -6.47 2.38
N MET A 38 5.86 -7.72 2.72
CA MET A 38 6.84 -8.77 2.95
C MET A 38 7.60 -9.11 1.66
N TYR A 39 6.89 -9.25 0.54
CA TYR A 39 7.48 -9.62 -0.74
C TYR A 39 8.40 -8.53 -1.32
N PHE A 40 7.98 -7.27 -1.27
CA PHE A 40 8.72 -6.15 -1.86
C PHE A 40 9.62 -5.37 -0.87
N LYS A 41 9.80 -5.86 0.37
CA LYS A 41 10.50 -5.16 1.45
C LYS A 41 11.87 -4.59 1.05
N ASP A 42 12.62 -5.32 0.23
CA ASP A 42 14.01 -5.01 -0.10
C ASP A 42 14.15 -4.01 -1.26
N ILE A 43 13.08 -3.80 -2.05
CA ILE A 43 13.09 -2.91 -3.21
C ILE A 43 12.10 -1.75 -3.09
N TYR A 44 11.26 -1.77 -2.06
CA TYR A 44 10.23 -0.78 -1.84
C TYR A 44 10.81 0.64 -1.70
N LYS A 45 10.13 1.60 -2.33
CA LYS A 45 10.38 3.03 -2.17
C LYS A 45 9.06 3.73 -1.82
N PRO A 46 9.03 4.58 -0.79
CA PRO A 46 7.83 5.29 -0.41
C PRO A 46 7.41 6.31 -1.46
N ILE A 47 6.10 6.39 -1.69
CA ILE A 47 5.48 7.48 -2.44
C ILE A 47 5.00 8.56 -1.45
N PRO A 48 4.98 9.84 -1.86
CA PRO A 48 4.41 10.89 -1.03
C PRO A 48 2.94 10.60 -0.66
N PRO A 49 2.50 10.85 0.59
CA PRO A 49 1.13 10.59 1.03
C PRO A 49 0.04 11.26 0.19
N VAL A 50 0.35 12.38 -0.48
CA VAL A 50 -0.60 13.06 -1.39
C VAL A 50 -1.10 12.19 -2.55
N TYR A 51 -0.39 11.12 -2.89
CA TYR A 51 -0.77 10.15 -3.93
C TYR A 51 -1.51 8.92 -3.39
N ASN A 52 -1.66 8.80 -2.07
CA ASN A 52 -2.40 7.72 -1.42
C ASN A 52 -2.84 8.17 -0.01
N LEU A 53 -3.59 9.28 0.05
CA LEU A 53 -3.99 9.86 1.33
C LEU A 53 -5.09 9.00 1.94
N VAL A 54 -4.74 8.19 2.94
CA VAL A 54 -5.74 7.44 3.72
C VAL A 54 -6.64 8.44 4.44
N LEU A 55 -7.95 8.37 4.17
CA LEU A 55 -8.95 9.32 4.69
C LEU A 55 -8.83 9.53 6.20
N ALA A 56 -8.46 8.47 6.93
CA ALA A 56 -8.32 8.50 8.37
C ALA A 56 -7.32 9.52 8.91
N MET A 57 -6.33 9.89 8.09
CA MET A 57 -5.34 10.87 8.49
C MET A 57 -5.92 12.28 8.68
N LEU A 58 -7.06 12.60 8.05
CA LEU A 58 -7.71 13.91 8.19
C LEU A 58 -8.15 14.22 9.63
N TRP A 59 -8.53 13.20 10.39
CA TRP A 59 -9.03 13.36 11.75
C TRP A 59 -8.10 12.78 12.82
N ARG A 60 -7.24 11.79 12.49
CA ARG A 60 -6.20 11.31 13.42
C ARG A 60 -4.98 12.21 13.49
N HIS A 61 -4.59 12.83 12.37
CA HIS A 61 -3.35 13.59 12.24
C HIS A 61 -3.53 14.83 11.33
N PRO A 62 -4.50 15.70 11.60
CA PRO A 62 -4.78 16.88 10.77
C PRO A 62 -3.56 17.79 10.59
N GLU A 63 -2.65 17.85 11.58
CA GLU A 63 -1.41 18.61 11.56
C GLU A 63 -0.44 18.18 10.45
N ASN A 64 -0.58 16.95 9.96
CA ASN A 64 0.30 16.36 8.96
C ASN A 64 -0.29 16.40 7.55
N ILE A 65 -1.51 16.93 7.37
CA ILE A 65 -2.22 16.89 6.08
C ILE A 65 -2.46 18.30 5.51
N GLU A 66 -1.82 18.57 4.37
CA GLU A 66 -2.17 19.70 3.52
C GLU A 66 -3.24 19.27 2.49
N LEU A 67 -4.52 19.39 2.86
CA LEU A 67 -5.64 18.87 2.06
C LEU A 67 -5.62 19.34 0.60
N ASN A 68 -5.30 20.62 0.36
CA ASN A 68 -5.26 21.19 -0.99
C ASN A 68 -4.15 20.63 -1.89
N LYS A 69 -3.18 19.89 -1.32
CA LYS A 69 -2.12 19.22 -2.07
C LYS A 69 -2.44 17.75 -2.36
N ALA A 70 -3.51 17.20 -1.78
CA ALA A 70 -3.91 15.82 -2.01
C ALA A 70 -4.31 15.62 -3.48
N LYS A 71 -3.81 14.54 -4.09
CA LYS A 71 -4.09 14.16 -5.47
C LYS A 71 -4.97 12.92 -5.56
N VAL A 72 -4.82 12.00 -4.60
CA VAL A 72 -5.62 10.79 -4.48
C VAL A 72 -5.98 10.58 -3.01
N VAL A 73 -7.26 10.36 -2.73
CA VAL A 73 -7.79 10.06 -1.40
C VAL A 73 -8.28 8.63 -1.37
N HIS A 74 -7.81 7.86 -0.40
CA HIS A 74 -8.14 6.45 -0.23
C HIS A 74 -9.15 6.25 0.91
N TYR A 75 -10.36 5.89 0.54
CA TYR A 75 -11.47 5.53 1.43
C TYR A 75 -11.36 4.04 1.81
N CYS A 76 -10.40 3.69 2.68
CA CYS A 76 -9.99 2.29 2.88
C CYS A 76 -10.58 1.58 4.10
N ALA A 77 -11.22 2.30 5.01
CA ALA A 77 -11.80 1.74 6.23
C ALA A 77 -12.98 2.59 6.67
N ALA A 78 -13.91 1.99 7.42
CA ALA A 78 -14.84 2.76 8.23
C ALA A 78 -14.00 3.63 9.20
N GLY A 79 -14.20 4.94 9.13
CA GLY A 79 -13.50 5.91 9.97
C GLY A 79 -13.93 5.84 11.41
#